data_AF-A0A519M6G1-F1
#
_entry.id   AF-A0A519M6G1-F1
#
_cell.length_a   1.000
_cell.length_b   1.000
_cell.length_c   1.000
_cell.angle_alpha   90.00
_cell.angle_beta   90.00
_cell.angle_gamma   90.00
#
_symmetry.space_group_name_H-M   'P 1'
#
loop_
_entity.id
_entity.type
_entity.pdbx_description
1 polymer ?
#
loop_
_entity_poly.entity_id
_entity_poly.type
_entity_poly.pdbx_seq_one_letter_code
_entity_poly.pdbx_strand_id
1 'polypeptide(L)'
;DEMWTFVGQKKRKVWLWLAVERVSRRIVAWVVGERDAATAQRLWRALPRRYRRHCWYFTDLWKSYVGVLPRWQHRRCPKGDGGTSVVEAINCCLRQRCGVLVRKSCSFSKDLTMHKARIKIVIDNYNITLN
;
A
#
# COMPACT_ATOMS: atom_id res chain seq x y z
N ASP A 1 -1.47 3.40 4.45
CA ASP A 1 -2.03 2.28 5.23
C ASP A 1 -1.47 0.98 4.68
N GLU A 2 -1.27 0.00 5.56
CA GLU A 2 -0.62 -1.27 5.23
C GLU A 2 -1.58 -2.45 5.45
N MET A 3 -1.66 -3.36 4.48
CA MET A 3 -2.39 -4.63 4.64
C MET A 3 -1.44 -5.81 4.55
N TRP A 4 -1.76 -6.92 5.22
CA TRP A 4 -0.95 -8.13 5.16
C TRP A 4 -1.67 -9.30 4.48
N THR A 5 -0.87 -10.18 3.92
CA THR A 5 -1.27 -11.42 3.25
C THR A 5 -0.18 -12.50 3.45
N PHE A 6 -0.37 -13.68 2.87
CA PHE A 6 0.53 -14.82 2.92
C PHE A 6 0.98 -15.23 1.52
N VAL A 7 2.19 -15.79 1.41
CA VAL A 7 2.75 -16.32 0.15
C VAL A 7 3.43 -17.65 0.41
N GLY A 8 3.13 -18.68 -0.39
CA GLY A 8 3.73 -20.03 -0.26
C GLY A 8 3.19 -20.83 0.92
N GLN A 9 3.19 -20.25 2.11
CA GLN A 9 2.69 -20.87 3.34
C GLN A 9 2.12 -19.84 4.31
N LYS A 10 1.18 -20.26 5.18
CA LYS A 10 0.54 -19.39 6.17
C LYS A 10 1.49 -18.72 7.17
N LYS A 11 2.71 -19.27 7.34
CA LYS A 11 3.74 -18.66 8.21
C LYS A 11 4.45 -17.48 7.56
N ARG A 12 4.47 -17.40 6.22
CA ARG A 12 5.16 -16.34 5.49
C ARG A 12 4.22 -15.16 5.26
N LYS A 13 4.16 -14.29 6.27
CA LYS A 13 3.40 -13.04 6.22
C LYS A 13 4.16 -12.00 5.40
N VAL A 14 3.47 -11.39 4.43
CA VAL A 14 3.98 -10.26 3.64
C VAL A 14 3.03 -9.08 3.74
N TRP A 15 3.56 -7.87 3.57
CA TRP A 15 2.83 -6.63 3.66
C TRP A 15 2.74 -5.97 2.30
N LEU A 16 1.54 -5.60 1.89
CA LEU A 16 1.26 -4.73 0.77
C LEU A 16 1.16 -3.29 1.30
N TRP A 17 2.08 -2.47 0.81
CA TRP A 17 2.16 -1.04 1.08
C TRP A 17 1.60 -0.29 -0.12
N LEU A 18 0.69 0.66 0.13
CA LEU A 18 0.07 1.47 -0.92
C LEU A 18 0.37 2.95 -0.71
N ALA A 19 0.67 3.64 -1.80
CA ALA A 19 0.63 5.09 -1.88
C ALA A 19 -0.57 5.51 -2.73
N VAL A 20 -1.46 6.31 -2.13
CA VAL A 20 -2.72 6.73 -2.72
C VAL A 20 -2.76 8.25 -2.80
N GLU A 21 -3.15 8.78 -3.95
CA GLU A 21 -3.47 10.19 -4.12
C GLU A 21 -4.88 10.46 -3.55
N ARG A 22 -4.99 11.33 -2.54
CA ARG A 22 -6.25 11.52 -1.79
C ARG A 22 -7.40 12.05 -2.66
N VAL A 23 -7.11 12.97 -3.57
CA VAL A 23 -8.13 13.67 -4.39
C VAL A 23 -8.71 12.72 -5.43
N SER A 24 -7.86 12.09 -6.25
CA SER A 24 -8.32 11.18 -7.31
C SER A 24 -8.62 9.76 -6.82
N ARG A 25 -8.20 9.43 -5.58
CA ARG A 25 -8.21 8.06 -5.02
C ARG A 25 -7.37 7.06 -5.79
N ARG A 26 -6.55 7.49 -6.76
CA ARG A 26 -5.68 6.60 -7.54
C ARG A 26 -4.54 6.04 -6.71
N ILE A 27 -4.22 4.77 -6.94
CA ILE A 27 -3.04 4.12 -6.39
C ILE A 27 -1.84 4.49 -7.28
N VAL A 28 -0.93 5.31 -6.77
CA VAL A 28 0.19 5.87 -7.54
C VAL A 28 1.49 5.08 -7.39
N ALA A 29 1.62 4.30 -6.32
CA ALA A 29 2.69 3.34 -6.12
C ALA A 29 2.27 2.26 -5.12
N TRP A 30 2.89 1.08 -5.22
CA TRP A 30 2.70 0.00 -4.27
C TRP A 30 3.94 -0.90 -4.20
N VAL A 31 4.16 -1.55 -3.06
CA VAL A 31 5.24 -2.52 -2.87
C VAL A 31 4.76 -3.66 -1.98
N VAL A 32 5.20 -4.89 -2.31
CA VAL A 32 5.11 -6.04 -1.41
C VAL A 32 6.46 -6.27 -0.73
N GLY A 33 6.45 -6.34 0.59
CA GLY A 33 7.65 -6.52 1.40
C GLY A 33 7.35 -6.77 2.87
N GLU A 34 8.33 -6.52 3.72
CA GLU A 34 8.17 -6.63 5.16
C GLU A 34 7.62 -5.35 5.76
N ARG A 35 7.41 -5.36 7.08
CA ARG A 35 6.93 -4.23 7.84
C ARG A 35 8.13 -3.42 8.38
N ASP A 36 8.98 -2.92 7.48
CA ASP A 36 10.28 -2.33 7.81
C ASP A 36 10.60 -1.03 7.03
N ALA A 37 11.68 -0.36 7.42
CA ALA A 37 12.13 0.89 6.79
C ALA A 37 12.65 0.66 5.35
N ALA A 38 13.24 -0.50 5.07
CA ALA A 38 13.73 -0.82 3.72
C ALA A 38 12.57 -0.93 2.72
N THR A 39 11.44 -1.53 3.11
CA THR A 39 10.23 -1.59 2.29
C THR A 39 9.60 -0.21 2.11
N ALA A 40 9.59 0.63 3.15
CA ALA A 40 9.16 2.02 3.03
C ALA A 40 10.04 2.81 2.02
N GLN A 41 11.36 2.63 2.05
CA GLN A 41 12.28 3.25 1.10
C GLN A 41 12.03 2.79 -0.35
N ARG A 42 11.70 1.50 -0.53
CA ARG A 42 11.31 0.95 -1.84
C ARG A 42 10.02 1.59 -2.34
N LEU A 43 9.02 1.78 -1.48
CA LEU A 43 7.79 2.49 -1.82
C LEU A 43 8.08 3.94 -2.24
N TRP A 44 8.94 4.64 -1.49
CA TRP A 44 9.36 6.01 -1.84
C TRP A 44 10.02 6.09 -3.23
N ARG A 45 10.90 5.13 -3.55
CA ARG A 45 11.54 5.08 -4.87
C ARG A 45 10.55 4.74 -5.99
N ALA A 46 9.55 3.91 -5.70
CA ALA A 46 8.50 3.54 -6.65
C ALA A 46 7.56 4.70 -6.99
N LEU A 47 7.47 5.74 -6.14
CA LEU A 47 6.67 6.91 -6.45
C LEU A 47 7.18 7.62 -7.71
N PRO A 48 6.28 8.01 -8.64
CA PRO A 48 6.65 8.86 -9.77
C PRO A 48 7.30 10.17 -9.30
N ARG A 49 8.27 10.69 -10.07
CA ARG A 49 9.05 11.89 -9.70
C ARG A 49 8.17 13.10 -9.36
N ARG A 50 7.03 13.25 -10.04
CA ARG A 50 6.05 14.35 -9.79
C ARG A 50 5.54 14.36 -8.35
N TYR A 51 5.32 13.18 -7.76
CA TYR A 51 4.80 13.07 -6.39
C TYR A 51 5.86 13.42 -5.35
N ARG A 52 7.16 13.16 -5.64
CA ARG A 52 8.25 13.32 -4.65
C ARG A 52 8.61 14.78 -4.31
N ARG A 53 8.19 15.76 -5.11
CA ARG A 53 8.64 17.16 -4.96
C ARG A 53 7.55 18.12 -4.47
N HIS A 54 6.28 17.85 -4.75
CA HIS A 54 5.20 18.83 -4.54
C HIS A 54 3.99 18.25 -3.80
N CYS A 55 4.18 17.19 -3.01
CA CYS A 55 3.07 16.54 -2.31
C CYS A 55 3.29 16.51 -0.79
N TRP A 56 2.17 16.61 -0.09
CA TRP A 56 2.09 16.34 1.35
C TRP A 56 1.81 14.85 1.56
N TYR A 57 2.64 14.21 2.37
CA TYR A 57 2.49 12.81 2.72
C TYR A 57 1.83 12.70 4.07
N PHE A 58 0.75 11.94 4.11
CA PHE A 58 0.02 11.67 5.32
C PHE A 58 0.16 10.20 5.64
N THR A 59 0.91 9.90 6.69
CA THR A 59 1.13 8.54 7.17
C THR A 59 0.87 8.49 8.66
N ASP A 60 0.54 7.30 9.13
CA ASP A 60 0.40 7.03 10.56
C ASP A 60 1.73 7.31 11.27
N LEU A 61 1.68 7.44 12.60
CA LEU A 61 2.81 7.76 13.50
C LEU A 61 3.92 6.70 13.56
N TRP A 62 4.05 5.85 12.54
CA TRP A 62 4.91 4.69 12.59
C TRP A 62 6.37 5.05 12.27
N LYS A 63 7.29 4.54 13.13
CA LYS A 63 8.73 4.82 13.12
C LYS A 63 9.41 4.53 11.78
N SER A 64 8.90 3.62 10.97
CA SER A 64 9.47 3.25 9.65
C SER A 64 9.48 4.39 8.63
N TYR A 65 8.56 5.37 8.76
CA TYR A 65 8.53 6.55 7.91
C TYR A 65 9.54 7.64 8.33
N VAL A 66 10.07 7.54 9.55
CA VAL A 66 11.08 8.47 10.07
C VAL A 66 12.41 8.22 9.34
N GLY A 67 12.82 9.18 8.52
CA GLY A 67 14.06 9.10 7.72
C GLY A 67 13.85 8.74 6.25
N VAL A 68 12.68 8.19 5.87
CA VAL A 68 12.34 7.88 4.47
C VAL A 68 11.66 9.07 3.79
N LEU A 69 10.71 9.71 4.49
CA LEU A 69 9.98 10.85 3.98
C LEU A 69 10.68 12.16 4.39
N PRO A 70 10.72 13.18 3.50
CA PRO A 70 11.22 14.50 3.87
C PRO A 70 10.43 15.05 5.07
N ARG A 71 11.13 15.44 6.15
CA ARG A 71 10.51 15.95 7.39
C ARG A 71 9.48 17.05 7.13
N TRP A 72 9.78 17.94 6.18
CA TRP A 72 8.94 19.08 5.82
C TRP A 72 7.67 18.71 5.05
N GLN A 73 7.60 17.54 4.42
CA GLN A 73 6.46 17.09 3.62
C GLN A 73 5.59 16.06 4.35
N HIS A 74 6.08 15.51 5.47
CA HIS A 74 5.39 14.48 6.24
C HIS A 74 4.48 15.10 7.30
N ARG A 75 3.16 15.01 7.09
CA ARG A 75 2.13 15.30 8.10
C ARG A 75 1.73 14.01 8.79
N ARG A 76 2.00 13.94 10.10
CA ARG A 76 1.58 12.82 10.94
C ARG A 76 0.09 12.99 11.22
N CYS A 77 -0.74 12.05 10.76
CA CYS A 77 -2.15 12.00 11.13
C CYS A 77 -2.33 10.88 12.16
N PRO A 78 -2.70 11.20 13.41
CA PRO A 78 -3.15 10.20 14.36
C PRO A 78 -4.38 9.45 13.83
N LYS A 79 -4.52 8.19 14.25
CA LYS A 79 -5.65 7.34 13.90
C LYS A 79 -6.93 7.93 14.52
N GLY A 80 -7.87 8.39 13.69
CA GLY A 80 -9.13 9.01 14.15
C GLY A 80 -9.52 10.28 13.40
N ASP A 81 -8.58 10.96 12.74
CA ASP A 81 -8.84 12.25 12.04
C ASP A 81 -9.58 12.12 10.69
N GLY A 82 -10.12 10.95 10.37
CA GLY A 82 -10.80 10.68 9.08
C GLY A 82 -9.89 10.70 7.85
N GLY A 83 -8.64 11.15 7.96
CA GLY A 83 -7.69 11.27 6.85
C GLY A 83 -7.26 9.94 6.21
N THR A 84 -7.41 8.82 6.92
CA THR A 84 -7.07 7.47 6.44
C THR A 84 -8.26 6.71 5.84
N SER A 85 -9.48 7.23 5.98
CA SER A 85 -10.73 6.58 5.54
C SER A 85 -10.72 6.18 4.06
N VAL A 86 -10.16 7.02 3.19
CA VAL A 86 -10.00 6.73 1.75
C VAL A 86 -9.14 5.50 1.53
N VAL A 87 -8.02 5.38 2.24
CA VAL A 87 -7.10 4.25 2.09
C VAL A 87 -7.72 2.98 2.67
N GLU A 88 -8.47 3.09 3.77
CA GLU A 88 -9.22 1.96 4.35
C GLU A 88 -10.29 1.44 3.38
N ALA A 89 -11.03 2.34 2.70
CA ALA A 89 -12.01 1.98 1.68
C ALA A 89 -11.36 1.29 0.48
N ILE A 90 -10.23 1.79 0.00
CA ILE A 90 -9.43 1.14 -1.07
C ILE A 90 -8.96 -0.24 -0.62
N ASN A 91 -8.47 -0.35 0.61
CA ASN A 91 -8.04 -1.62 1.18
C ASN A 91 -9.19 -2.63 1.25
N CYS A 92 -10.40 -2.19 1.56
CA CYS A 92 -11.60 -3.03 1.54
C CYS A 92 -11.93 -3.49 0.10
N CYS A 93 -11.96 -2.57 -0.86
CA CYS A 93 -12.23 -2.86 -2.27
C CYS A 93 -11.24 -3.89 -2.85
N LEU A 94 -9.93 -3.70 -2.61
CA LEU A 94 -8.90 -4.62 -3.07
C LEU A 94 -9.06 -6.03 -2.48
N ARG A 95 -9.49 -6.16 -1.21
CA ARG A 95 -9.74 -7.47 -0.59
C ARG A 95 -10.92 -8.19 -1.22
N GLN A 96 -11.98 -7.47 -1.58
CA GLN A 96 -13.14 -8.07 -2.23
C GLN A 96 -12.81 -8.54 -3.65
N ARG A 97 -11.98 -7.80 -4.38
CA ARG A 97 -11.61 -8.11 -5.78
C ARG A 97 -10.44 -9.08 -5.91
N CYS A 98 -9.59 -9.19 -4.89
CA CYS A 98 -8.40 -10.03 -4.93
C CYS A 98 -8.40 -11.03 -3.77
N GLY A 99 -8.75 -12.28 -4.08
CA GLY A 99 -8.78 -13.37 -3.09
C GLY A 99 -7.45 -13.59 -2.35
N VAL A 100 -6.31 -13.22 -2.97
CA VAL A 100 -5.00 -13.32 -2.31
C VAL A 100 -4.78 -12.27 -1.24
N LEU A 101 -5.64 -11.26 -1.10
CA LEU A 101 -5.50 -10.21 -0.07
C LEU A 101 -6.39 -10.46 1.16
N VAL A 102 -7.17 -11.55 1.18
CA VAL A 102 -8.12 -11.84 2.25
C VAL A 102 -7.40 -12.27 3.54
N ARG A 103 -7.77 -11.65 4.66
CA ARG A 103 -7.31 -12.03 6.01
C ARG A 103 -7.85 -13.43 6.32
N LYS A 104 -6.94 -14.39 6.56
CA LYS A 104 -7.20 -15.83 6.81
C LYS A 104 -7.31 -16.70 5.55
N SER A 105 -6.26 -16.65 4.71
CA SER A 105 -5.58 -17.83 4.15
C SER A 105 -6.39 -18.99 3.50
N CYS A 106 -7.50 -18.72 2.80
CA CYS A 106 -8.10 -19.74 1.91
C CYS A 106 -7.58 -19.64 0.47
N SER A 107 -7.01 -18.49 0.07
CA SER A 107 -6.41 -18.30 -1.24
C SER A 107 -5.14 -17.47 -1.10
N PHE A 108 -3.98 -18.07 -1.34
CA PHE A 108 -2.71 -17.35 -1.47
C PHE A 108 -1.89 -17.98 -2.60
N SER A 109 -1.03 -17.17 -3.22
CA SER A 109 -0.15 -17.67 -4.28
C SER A 109 0.98 -18.49 -3.67
N LYS A 110 1.35 -19.59 -4.32
CA LYS A 110 2.53 -20.39 -3.94
C LYS A 110 3.82 -19.60 -4.17
N ASP A 111 3.83 -18.77 -5.20
CA ASP A 111 4.98 -17.97 -5.62
C ASP A 111 4.72 -16.45 -5.45
N LEU A 112 5.79 -15.71 -5.11
CA LEU A 112 5.75 -14.27 -4.87
C LEU A 112 5.59 -13.46 -6.15
N THR A 113 6.14 -13.93 -7.27
CA THR A 113 5.99 -13.27 -8.57
C THR A 113 4.55 -13.32 -9.03
N MET A 114 3.92 -14.51 -8.95
CA MET A 114 2.49 -14.65 -9.24
C MET A 114 1.61 -13.85 -8.26
N HIS A 115 2.01 -13.77 -6.99
CA HIS A 115 1.33 -12.93 -6.02
C HIS A 115 1.32 -11.45 -6.42
N LYS A 116 2.50 -10.92 -6.78
CA LYS A 116 2.66 -9.55 -7.26
C LYS A 116 1.89 -9.30 -8.54
N ALA A 117 1.89 -10.24 -9.48
CA ALA A 117 1.16 -10.13 -10.75
C ALA A 117 -0.36 -10.01 -10.52
N ARG A 118 -0.94 -10.86 -9.65
CA ARG A 118 -2.37 -10.79 -9.31
C ARG A 118 -2.75 -9.48 -8.63
N ILE A 119 -1.92 -8.99 -7.71
CA ILE A 119 -2.11 -7.68 -7.08
C ILE A 119 -2.04 -6.56 -8.12
N LYS A 120 -1.05 -6.61 -9.01
CA LYS A 120 -0.87 -5.63 -10.08
C LYS A 120 -2.12 -5.49 -10.94
N ILE A 121 -2.65 -6.62 -11.43
CA ILE A 121 -3.85 -6.64 -12.30
C ILE A 121 -5.04 -5.96 -11.59
N VAL A 122 -5.26 -6.27 -10.31
CA VAL A 122 -6.38 -5.69 -9.57
C VAL A 122 -6.19 -4.18 -9.32
N ILE A 123 -4.97 -3.74 -9.03
CA ILE A 123 -4.64 -2.33 -8.85
C ILE A 123 -4.80 -1.56 -10.17
N ASP A 124 -4.32 -2.11 -11.28
CA ASP A 124 -4.44 -1.49 -12.60
C ASP A 124 -5.92 -1.36 -12.99
N ASN A 125 -6.70 -2.44 -12.83
CA ASN A 125 -8.15 -2.40 -13.06
C ASN A 125 -8.87 -1.39 -12.16
N TYR A 126 -8.50 -1.31 -10.88
CA TYR A 126 -9.05 -0.31 -9.96
C TYR A 126 -8.78 1.11 -10.46
N ASN A 127 -7.53 1.40 -10.85
CA ASN A 127 -7.15 2.71 -11.37
C ASN A 127 -7.86 3.06 -12.69
N ILE A 128 -8.13 2.07 -13.56
CA ILE A 128 -8.90 2.27 -14.79
C ILE A 128 -10.36 2.63 -14.47
N THR A 129 -10.98 2.02 -13.46
CA THR A 129 -12.37 2.32 -13.06
C THR A 129 -12.59 3.70 -12.41
N LEU A 130 -11.52 4.45 -12.16
CA LEU A 130 -11.57 5.82 -11.62
C LEU A 130 -11.53 6.90 -12.70
N ASN A 131 -11.39 6.52 -13.97
CA ASN A 131 -11.58 7.38 -15.14
C ASN A 131 -13.05 7.43 -15.54
#